data_AF-G0GEW2-F1
#
_entry.id   AF-G0GEW2-F1
#
_cell.length_a   1.000
_cell.length_b   1.000
_cell.length_c   1.000
_cell.angle_alpha   90.00
_cell.angle_beta   90.00
_cell.angle_gamma   90.00
#
_symmetry.space_group_name_H-M   'P 1'
#
loop_
_entity.id
_entity.type
_entity.pdbx_description
1 polymer ?
#
loop_
_entity_poly.entity_id
_entity_poly.type
_entity_poly.pdbx_seq_one_letter_code
_entity_poly.pdbx_strand_id
1 'polypeptide(L)'
;MQRREMSLTGVFAAVLLVLSVITGCGKGAPAYRVTEGYRSWKRTTTVELDYPIPGHGTAYRRIYISPEGENPQRGIDGSYVYPEGTMVVKEVYRQRPTSPEQEPDMFTVMIKVPHDPRSRGGWVWLVQSGEEVMVIPDAFCESCHENANEPHPYGDGNPRGVFRDYLFFPYPPPQGNGGPDQ
;
A
#
# COMPACT_ATOMS: atom_id res chain seq x y z
N MET A 1 -17.35 -62.35 53.38
CA MET A 1 -17.78 -60.96 53.60
C MET A 1 -17.09 -60.11 52.56
N GLN A 2 -17.87 -59.58 51.62
CA GLN A 2 -17.43 -59.14 50.29
C GLN A 2 -17.35 -57.60 50.28
N ARG A 3 -16.16 -57.03 50.11
CA ARG A 3 -16.01 -55.61 49.77
C ARG A 3 -15.45 -55.52 48.35
N ARG A 4 -16.31 -55.05 47.46
CA ARG A 4 -16.06 -54.80 46.04
C ARG A 4 -15.09 -53.63 45.89
N GLU A 5 -14.05 -53.84 45.11
CA GLU A 5 -13.21 -52.76 44.60
C GLU A 5 -14.01 -51.97 43.57
N MET A 6 -14.19 -50.68 43.82
CA MET A 6 -14.79 -49.74 42.87
C MET A 6 -13.70 -49.30 41.90
N SER A 7 -13.78 -49.84 40.69
CA SER A 7 -12.95 -49.50 39.54
C SER A 7 -13.08 -48.01 39.18
N LEU A 8 -12.01 -47.25 39.40
CA LEU A 8 -11.90 -45.82 39.14
C LEU A 8 -11.57 -45.57 37.65
N THR A 9 -12.45 -45.99 36.74
CA THR A 9 -12.15 -45.98 35.28
C THR A 9 -13.30 -45.48 34.41
N GLY A 10 -14.24 -44.69 34.96
CA GLY A 10 -15.56 -44.52 34.32
C GLY A 10 -16.14 -43.13 34.12
N VAL A 11 -15.48 -42.01 34.45
CA VAL A 11 -16.16 -40.68 34.39
C VAL A 11 -15.38 -39.55 33.70
N PHE A 12 -14.12 -39.73 33.30
CA PHE A 12 -13.36 -38.65 32.63
C PHE A 12 -13.30 -38.75 31.09
N ALA A 13 -14.20 -39.53 30.47
CA ALA A 13 -14.22 -39.72 29.01
C ALA A 13 -15.29 -38.92 28.25
N ALA A 14 -16.11 -38.11 28.94
CA ALA A 14 -17.31 -37.48 28.33
C ALA A 14 -17.25 -35.95 28.16
N VAL A 15 -16.10 -35.30 28.36
CA VAL A 15 -15.94 -33.83 28.19
C VAL A 15 -15.02 -33.45 27.01
N LEU A 16 -14.35 -34.42 26.38
CA LEU A 16 -13.32 -34.15 25.35
C LEU A 16 -13.82 -34.14 23.89
N LEU A 17 -15.14 -34.16 23.65
CA LEU A 17 -15.70 -34.45 22.31
C LEU A 17 -16.58 -33.32 21.71
N VAL A 18 -16.38 -32.06 22.14
CA VAL A 18 -17.08 -30.89 21.57
C VAL A 18 -16.11 -29.78 21.11
N LEU A 19 -14.81 -30.06 21.00
CA LEU A 19 -13.80 -29.03 20.69
C LEU A 19 -13.01 -29.31 19.39
N SER A 20 -13.69 -29.73 18.32
CA SER A 20 -12.98 -30.20 17.10
C SER A 20 -13.49 -29.67 15.77
N VAL A 21 -14.20 -28.53 15.73
CA VAL A 21 -14.50 -27.86 14.45
C VAL A 21 -14.31 -26.35 14.57
N ILE A 22 -13.06 -25.94 14.79
CA ILE A 22 -12.58 -24.62 14.37
C ILE A 22 -11.64 -24.87 13.18
N THR A 23 -12.18 -25.43 12.10
CA THR A 23 -11.54 -25.36 10.79
C THR A 23 -11.64 -23.90 10.34
N GLY A 24 -10.71 -23.09 10.86
CA GLY A 24 -10.48 -21.75 10.37
C GLY A 24 -10.22 -21.87 8.88
N CYS A 25 -11.19 -21.45 8.07
CA CYS A 25 -10.95 -21.04 6.70
C CYS A 25 -9.96 -19.88 6.78
N GLY A 26 -8.66 -20.20 6.83
CA GLY A 26 -7.61 -19.26 6.53
C GLY A 26 -7.78 -18.89 5.07
N LYS A 27 -8.60 -17.87 4.78
CA LYS A 27 -8.47 -17.12 3.53
C LYS A 27 -6.99 -16.76 3.45
N GLY A 28 -6.27 -17.38 2.51
CA GLY A 28 -4.87 -17.06 2.29
C GLY A 28 -4.73 -15.55 2.15
N ALA A 29 -3.67 -14.99 2.72
CA ALA A 29 -3.43 -13.55 2.63
C ALA A 29 -3.52 -13.12 1.16
N PRO A 30 -4.15 -11.98 0.84
CA PRO A 30 -4.25 -11.52 -0.54
C PRO A 30 -2.86 -11.46 -1.17
N ALA A 31 -2.75 -12.06 -2.36
CA ALA A 31 -1.56 -11.95 -3.21
C ALA A 31 -1.63 -10.60 -3.92
N TYR A 32 -1.03 -9.58 -3.29
CA TYR A 32 -0.92 -8.26 -3.89
C TYR A 32 0.00 -8.30 -5.09
N ARG A 33 -0.40 -7.64 -6.18
CA ARG A 33 0.42 -7.45 -7.39
C ARG A 33 -0.09 -6.22 -8.15
N VAL A 34 0.74 -5.68 -9.04
CA VAL A 34 0.29 -4.66 -9.99
C VAL A 34 -0.84 -5.22 -10.85
N THR A 35 -1.96 -4.50 -10.89
CA THR A 35 -3.12 -4.87 -11.71
C THR A 35 -2.80 -4.66 -13.19
N GLU A 36 -3.21 -5.61 -14.03
CA GLU A 36 -3.14 -5.44 -15.49
C GLU A 36 -3.90 -4.18 -15.94
N GLY A 37 -3.40 -3.53 -16.99
CA GLY A 37 -4.04 -2.32 -17.53
C GLY A 37 -3.87 -1.06 -16.68
N TYR A 38 -3.04 -1.05 -15.63
CA TYR A 38 -2.78 0.13 -14.79
C TYR A 38 -2.31 1.37 -15.58
N ARG A 39 -1.70 1.21 -16.75
CA ARG A 39 -1.31 2.33 -17.62
C ARG A 39 -2.50 3.14 -18.15
N SER A 40 -3.72 2.60 -18.08
CA SER A 40 -4.97 3.33 -18.39
C SER A 40 -5.43 4.24 -17.25
N TRP A 41 -4.85 4.08 -16.05
CA TRP A 41 -5.18 4.87 -14.88
C TRP A 41 -4.59 6.28 -14.96
N LYS A 42 -5.03 7.16 -14.05
CA LYS A 42 -4.56 8.55 -14.01
C LYS A 42 -3.13 8.62 -13.49
N ARG A 43 -2.31 9.46 -14.14
CA ARG A 43 -1.01 9.88 -13.58
C ARG A 43 -1.25 10.84 -12.41
N THR A 44 -0.58 10.62 -11.29
CA THR A 44 -0.68 11.53 -10.13
C THR A 44 0.12 12.82 -10.34
N THR A 45 1.04 12.82 -11.30
CA THR A 45 1.80 13.99 -11.72
C THR A 45 2.15 13.92 -13.20
N THR A 46 2.11 15.07 -13.88
CA THR A 46 2.57 15.26 -15.25
C THR A 46 4.06 15.60 -15.31
N VAL A 47 4.67 15.98 -14.18
CA VAL A 47 6.11 16.24 -14.09
C VAL A 47 6.86 14.92 -14.21
N GLU A 48 7.92 14.94 -15.01
CA GLU A 48 8.82 13.81 -15.16
C GLU A 48 9.72 13.68 -13.93
N LEU A 49 9.80 12.48 -13.36
CA LEU A 49 10.49 12.24 -12.09
C LEU A 49 11.84 11.55 -12.34
N ASP A 50 12.84 12.34 -12.75
CA ASP A 50 14.17 11.87 -13.16
C ASP A 50 15.33 12.43 -12.31
N TYR A 51 15.01 12.85 -11.08
CA TYR A 51 15.96 13.41 -10.12
C TYR A 51 16.17 12.49 -8.91
N PRO A 52 17.24 12.70 -8.11
CA PRO A 52 17.52 11.92 -6.91
C PRO A 52 16.42 12.05 -5.85
N ILE A 53 15.91 10.94 -5.34
CA ILE A 53 15.00 10.91 -4.18
C ILE A 53 15.56 9.91 -3.16
N PRO A 54 15.72 10.30 -1.88
CA PRO A 54 16.14 9.37 -0.82
C PRO A 54 15.30 8.09 -0.81
N GLY A 55 15.96 6.93 -0.74
CA GLY A 55 15.31 5.62 -0.82
C GLY A 55 14.85 5.19 -2.22
N HIS A 56 14.96 6.05 -3.25
CA HIS A 56 14.56 5.76 -4.63
C HIS A 56 15.64 6.04 -5.69
N GLY A 57 16.86 6.39 -5.27
CA GLY A 57 18.01 6.62 -6.15
C GLY A 57 17.76 7.71 -7.20
N THR A 58 18.33 7.55 -8.39
CA THR A 58 18.24 8.49 -9.52
C THR A 58 17.38 7.98 -10.69
N ALA A 59 16.65 6.88 -10.48
CA ALA A 59 15.83 6.27 -11.53
C ALA A 59 14.77 7.23 -12.08
N TYR A 60 14.39 7.04 -13.34
CA TYR A 60 13.23 7.69 -13.93
C TYR A 60 11.95 7.00 -13.46
N ARG A 61 10.90 7.77 -13.14
CA ARG A 61 9.69 7.23 -12.51
C ARG A 61 8.43 7.83 -13.11
N ARG A 62 7.37 7.01 -13.19
CA ARG A 62 5.99 7.45 -13.50
C ARG A 62 5.06 6.87 -12.44
N ILE A 63 4.09 7.65 -12.01
CA ILE A 63 3.19 7.28 -10.91
C ILE A 63 1.75 7.33 -11.41
N TYR A 64 1.02 6.24 -11.17
CA TYR A 64 -0.38 6.05 -11.53
C TYR A 64 -1.19 5.75 -10.28
N ILE A 65 -2.46 6.14 -10.26
CA ILE A 65 -3.39 5.86 -9.16
C ILE A 65 -4.64 5.17 -9.68
N SER A 66 -5.08 4.11 -9.00
CA SER A 66 -6.25 3.34 -9.40
C SER A 66 -7.54 4.17 -9.36
N PRO A 67 -8.59 3.75 -10.08
CA PRO A 67 -9.88 4.44 -10.08
C PRO A 67 -10.47 4.68 -8.69
N GLU A 68 -10.25 3.76 -7.74
CA GLU A 68 -10.67 3.90 -6.34
C GLU A 68 -10.02 5.13 -5.69
N GLY A 69 -8.75 5.40 -6.00
CA GLY A 69 -8.00 6.52 -5.46
C GLY A 69 -8.28 7.86 -6.14
N GLU A 70 -9.09 7.91 -7.20
CA GLU A 70 -9.34 9.15 -7.93
C GLU A 70 -10.18 10.16 -7.13
N ASN A 71 -10.96 9.70 -6.15
CA ASN A 71 -11.87 10.52 -5.36
C ASN A 71 -11.63 10.35 -3.86
N PRO A 72 -10.50 10.84 -3.32
CA PRO A 72 -10.22 10.78 -1.89
C PRO A 72 -11.21 11.66 -1.12
N GLN A 73 -11.46 11.28 0.14
CA GLN A 73 -12.13 12.17 1.08
C GLN A 73 -11.23 13.38 1.35
N ARG A 74 -11.82 14.57 1.37
CA ARG A 74 -11.11 15.83 1.59
C ARG A 74 -11.55 16.47 2.90
N GLY A 75 -10.59 16.77 3.77
CA GLY A 75 -10.86 17.57 4.97
C GLY A 75 -11.02 19.05 4.64
N ILE A 76 -11.62 19.82 5.56
CA ILE A 76 -11.78 21.28 5.46
C ILE A 76 -10.40 21.97 5.36
N ASP A 77 -9.38 21.40 5.99
CA ASP A 77 -8.00 21.86 5.95
C ASP A 77 -7.29 21.57 4.60
N GLY A 78 -7.93 20.79 3.73
CA GLY A 78 -7.40 20.36 2.44
C GLY A 78 -6.71 19.00 2.48
N SER A 79 -6.76 18.29 3.61
CA SER A 79 -6.22 16.93 3.77
C SER A 79 -6.81 15.93 2.77
N TYR A 80 -6.09 14.83 2.57
CA TYR A 80 -6.49 13.69 1.75
C TYR A 80 -6.61 12.45 2.61
N VAL A 81 -7.67 11.68 2.40
CA VAL A 81 -7.79 10.31 2.91
C VAL A 81 -8.28 9.44 1.76
N TYR A 82 -7.42 8.53 1.30
CA TYR A 82 -7.76 7.64 0.19
C TYR A 82 -8.63 6.47 0.67
N PRO A 83 -9.64 6.05 -0.10
CA PRO A 83 -10.47 4.90 0.26
C PRO A 83 -9.65 3.60 0.24
N GLU A 84 -10.09 2.64 1.06
CA GLU A 84 -9.59 1.25 0.99
C GLU A 84 -9.72 0.71 -0.44
N GLY A 85 -8.72 -0.05 -0.88
CA GLY A 85 -8.58 -0.53 -2.25
C GLY A 85 -7.77 0.38 -3.17
N THR A 86 -7.51 1.63 -2.78
CA THR A 86 -6.65 2.54 -3.56
C THR A 86 -5.28 1.90 -3.80
N MET A 87 -4.85 1.83 -5.06
CA MET A 87 -3.52 1.39 -5.44
C MET A 87 -2.77 2.52 -6.12
N VAL A 88 -1.53 2.77 -5.70
CA VAL A 88 -0.61 3.68 -6.36
C VAL A 88 0.55 2.88 -6.92
N VAL A 89 0.66 2.86 -8.25
CA VAL A 89 1.71 2.13 -8.97
C VAL A 89 2.78 3.12 -9.40
N LYS A 90 4.02 2.90 -8.97
CA LYS A 90 5.18 3.63 -9.50
C LYS A 90 5.99 2.70 -10.40
N GLU A 91 6.00 3.00 -11.68
CA GLU A 91 6.97 2.46 -12.64
C GLU A 91 8.35 3.04 -12.31
N VAL A 92 9.38 2.18 -12.29
CA VAL A 92 10.76 2.57 -12.09
C VAL A 92 11.59 2.09 -13.28
N TYR A 93 12.28 3.01 -13.92
CA TYR A 93 13.16 2.76 -15.04
C TYR A 93 14.58 3.23 -14.70
N ARG A 94 15.60 2.38 -14.93
CA ARG A 94 17.01 2.75 -14.74
C ARG A 94 17.43 3.91 -15.62
N GLN A 95 16.81 4.03 -16.79
CA GLN A 95 17.01 5.11 -17.75
C GLN A 95 15.64 5.61 -18.23
N ARG A 96 15.58 6.85 -18.72
CA ARG A 96 14.35 7.37 -19.32
C ARG A 96 13.88 6.41 -20.44
N PRO A 97 12.62 5.95 -20.42
CA PRO A 97 12.12 5.05 -21.44
C PRO A 97 12.11 5.73 -22.81
N THR A 98 12.43 4.95 -23.84
CA THR A 98 12.52 5.43 -25.23
C THR A 98 11.21 5.25 -26.02
N SER A 99 10.28 4.45 -25.47
CA SER A 99 8.92 4.32 -25.98
C SER A 99 7.90 4.25 -24.84
N PRO A 100 6.62 4.60 -25.10
CA PRO A 100 5.54 4.44 -24.12
C PRO A 100 5.31 2.99 -23.68
N GLU A 101 5.58 2.03 -24.55
CA GLU A 101 5.37 0.59 -24.35
C GLU A 101 6.54 -0.08 -23.63
N GLN A 102 7.65 0.64 -23.43
CA GLN A 102 8.79 0.07 -22.71
C GLN A 102 8.37 -0.34 -21.30
N GLU A 103 8.65 -1.59 -20.95
CA GLU A 103 8.39 -2.11 -19.62
C GLU A 103 9.36 -1.52 -18.58
N PRO A 104 8.88 -1.23 -17.37
CA PRO A 104 9.73 -0.75 -16.29
C PRO A 104 10.66 -1.87 -15.80
N ASP A 105 11.83 -1.48 -15.27
CA ASP A 105 12.75 -2.42 -14.63
C ASP A 105 12.13 -3.03 -13.37
N MET A 106 11.29 -2.27 -12.67
CA MET A 106 10.55 -2.72 -11.49
C MET A 106 9.37 -1.81 -11.18
N PHE A 107 8.50 -2.27 -10.29
CA PHE A 107 7.46 -1.48 -9.67
C PHE A 107 7.74 -1.28 -8.18
N THR A 108 7.36 -0.11 -7.66
CA THR A 108 7.09 0.05 -6.23
C THR A 108 5.64 0.47 -6.07
N VAL A 109 4.90 -0.19 -5.20
CA VAL A 109 3.44 -0.03 -5.10
C VAL A 109 3.05 0.18 -3.66
N MET A 110 2.04 1.00 -3.44
CA MET A 110 1.33 1.09 -2.16
C MET A 110 -0.16 0.83 -2.38
N ILE A 111 -0.77 0.04 -1.49
CA ILE A 111 -2.18 -0.35 -1.55
C ILE A 111 -2.86 -0.03 -0.22
N LYS A 112 -3.96 0.71 -0.23
CA LYS A 112 -4.72 1.08 0.97
C LYS A 112 -5.53 -0.11 1.45
N VAL A 113 -5.07 -0.80 2.50
CA VAL A 113 -5.70 -1.99 3.06
C VAL A 113 -5.55 -1.96 4.59
N PRO A 114 -6.24 -1.04 5.29
CA PRO A 114 -5.94 -0.70 6.69
C PRO A 114 -6.12 -1.87 7.66
N HIS A 115 -6.86 -2.91 7.28
CA HIS A 115 -7.12 -4.10 8.08
C HIS A 115 -6.14 -5.25 7.84
N ASP A 116 -5.24 -5.14 6.86
CA ASP A 116 -4.19 -6.14 6.65
C ASP A 116 -3.09 -6.00 7.73
N PRO A 117 -2.67 -7.07 8.42
CA PRO A 117 -1.65 -6.99 9.47
C PRO A 117 -0.26 -6.54 8.97
N ARG A 118 -0.01 -6.60 7.66
CA ARG A 118 1.21 -6.11 7.02
C ARG A 118 1.15 -4.61 6.75
N SER A 119 0.00 -3.97 6.94
CA SER A 119 -0.16 -2.53 6.70
C SER A 119 0.63 -1.68 7.68
N ARG A 120 1.15 -0.57 7.17
CA ARG A 120 1.88 0.49 7.86
C ARG A 120 1.32 1.83 7.37
N GLY A 121 0.86 2.69 8.27
CA GLY A 121 0.08 3.88 7.90
C GLY A 121 -1.26 3.58 7.21
N GLY A 122 -1.77 2.35 7.36
CA GLY A 122 -2.94 1.86 6.62
C GLY A 122 -2.66 1.43 5.18
N TRP A 123 -1.39 1.34 4.78
CA TRP A 123 -0.94 0.94 3.45
C TRP A 123 -0.08 -0.33 3.51
N VAL A 124 -0.25 -1.24 2.56
CA VAL A 124 0.75 -2.29 2.26
C VAL A 124 1.71 -1.76 1.20
N TRP A 125 3.00 -1.89 1.47
CA TRP A 125 4.09 -1.45 0.60
C TRP A 125 4.72 -2.66 -0.05
N LEU A 126 4.94 -2.63 -1.37
CA LEU A 126 5.58 -3.74 -2.07
C LEU A 126 6.49 -3.28 -3.21
N VAL A 127 7.40 -4.17 -3.56
CA VAL A 127 8.23 -4.11 -4.76
C VAL A 127 7.86 -5.29 -5.64
N GLN A 128 7.77 -5.07 -6.95
CA GLN A 128 7.56 -6.14 -7.92
C GLN A 128 8.57 -6.03 -9.07
N SER A 129 9.18 -7.16 -9.45
CA SER A 129 10.11 -7.28 -10.59
C SER A 129 9.75 -8.53 -11.39
N GLY A 130 9.16 -8.36 -12.57
CA GLY A 130 8.54 -9.46 -13.30
C GLY A 130 7.40 -10.11 -12.48
N GLU A 131 7.50 -11.42 -12.27
CA GLU A 131 6.54 -12.20 -11.45
C GLU A 131 6.86 -12.16 -9.95
N GLU A 132 8.05 -11.72 -9.56
CA GLU A 132 8.44 -11.69 -8.15
C GLU A 132 7.80 -10.49 -7.45
N VAL A 133 7.06 -10.75 -6.37
CA VAL A 133 6.48 -9.73 -5.48
C VAL A 133 7.06 -9.86 -4.08
N MET A 134 7.52 -8.74 -3.54
CA MET A 134 8.00 -8.62 -2.18
C MET A 134 7.18 -7.58 -1.43
N VAL A 135 6.40 -8.01 -0.45
CA VAL A 135 5.81 -7.08 0.54
C VAL A 135 6.90 -6.63 1.49
N ILE A 136 7.03 -5.32 1.69
CA ILE A 136 8.01 -4.72 2.60
C ILE A 136 7.38 -4.67 4.00
N PRO A 137 7.84 -5.49 4.96
CA PRO A 137 7.18 -5.63 6.26
C PRO A 137 7.63 -4.58 7.29
N ASP A 138 8.75 -3.91 7.02
CA ASP A 138 9.33 -2.89 7.86
C ASP A 138 8.66 -1.52 7.66
N ALA A 139 8.96 -0.59 8.57
CA ALA A 139 8.44 0.77 8.51
C ALA A 139 9.27 1.69 7.59
N PHE A 140 10.21 1.15 6.78
CA PHE A 140 11.12 1.99 5.97
C PHE A 140 10.34 2.85 4.97
N CYS A 141 9.43 2.24 4.21
CA CYS A 141 8.62 2.97 3.24
C CYS A 141 7.67 3.96 3.92
N GLU A 142 6.95 3.52 4.95
CA GLU A 142 6.04 4.35 5.73
C GLU A 142 6.75 5.59 6.29
N SER A 143 7.83 5.40 7.06
CA SER A 143 8.54 6.49 7.75
C SER A 143 9.10 7.54 6.79
N CYS A 144 9.60 7.13 5.62
CA CYS A 144 10.02 8.09 4.60
C CYS A 144 8.81 8.86 4.02
N HIS A 145 7.71 8.15 3.78
CA HIS A 145 6.48 8.73 3.23
C HIS A 145 5.65 9.54 4.23
N GLU A 146 5.88 9.43 5.54
CA GLU A 146 5.30 10.35 6.54
C GLU A 146 5.62 11.81 6.21
N ASN A 147 6.81 12.07 5.66
CA ASN A 147 7.23 13.41 5.25
C ASN A 147 6.38 13.99 4.12
N ALA A 148 5.56 13.20 3.42
CA ALA A 148 4.58 13.74 2.49
C ALA A 148 3.51 14.58 3.20
N ASN A 149 3.31 14.37 4.50
CA ASN A 149 2.35 15.11 5.31
C ASN A 149 2.93 16.44 5.86
N GLU A 150 4.21 16.71 5.62
CA GLU A 150 4.93 17.90 6.08
C GLU A 150 5.46 18.72 4.89
N PRO A 151 5.93 19.97 5.10
CA PRO A 151 6.61 20.72 4.04
C PRO A 151 7.83 19.97 3.48
N HIS A 152 7.93 19.86 2.16
CA HIS A 152 8.94 19.07 1.46
C HIS A 152 9.35 19.70 0.11
N PRO A 153 10.47 19.28 -0.51
CA PRO A 153 10.94 19.90 -1.76
C PRO A 153 10.30 19.33 -3.05
N TYR A 154 9.41 18.33 -2.95
CA TYR A 154 8.82 17.65 -4.11
C TYR A 154 7.44 18.20 -4.50
N GLY A 155 7.08 18.15 -5.78
CA GLY A 155 5.74 18.54 -6.24
C GLY A 155 5.37 19.97 -5.87
N ASP A 156 4.19 20.16 -5.29
CA ASP A 156 3.74 21.46 -4.76
C ASP A 156 4.27 21.76 -3.34
N GLY A 157 5.13 20.89 -2.81
CA GLY A 157 5.89 21.09 -1.58
C GLY A 157 5.13 21.00 -0.27
N ASN A 158 3.82 20.77 -0.30
CA ASN A 158 2.95 20.74 0.88
C ASN A 158 3.25 21.85 1.92
N PRO A 159 3.25 23.14 1.53
CA PRO A 159 3.77 24.22 2.39
C PRO A 159 2.97 24.42 3.68
N ARG A 160 1.75 23.88 3.75
CA ARG A 160 0.87 23.95 4.92
C ARG A 160 0.94 22.71 5.81
N GLY A 161 1.75 21.70 5.47
CA GLY A 161 1.82 20.44 6.22
C GLY A 161 0.45 19.76 6.34
N VAL A 162 -0.35 19.77 5.27
CA VAL A 162 -1.64 19.07 5.31
C VAL A 162 -1.40 17.57 5.25
N PHE A 163 -2.21 16.80 5.95
CA PHE A 163 -2.16 15.34 5.85
C PHE A 163 -2.52 14.91 4.42
N ARG A 164 -1.65 14.14 3.78
CA ARG A 164 -1.77 13.68 2.38
C ARG A 164 -1.84 12.16 2.26
N ASP A 165 -2.06 11.49 3.39
CA ASP A 165 -2.12 10.04 3.46
C ASP A 165 -0.92 9.39 2.75
N TYR A 166 0.28 9.90 3.07
CA TYR A 166 1.57 9.37 2.64
C TYR A 166 1.92 9.56 1.14
N LEU A 167 1.16 10.37 0.39
CA LEU A 167 1.44 10.66 -1.03
C LEU A 167 2.09 12.04 -1.24
N PHE A 168 3.35 12.06 -1.69
CA PHE A 168 4.04 13.30 -2.11
C PHE A 168 3.40 13.99 -3.32
N PHE A 169 2.78 13.19 -4.19
CA PHE A 169 2.03 13.65 -5.37
C PHE A 169 0.57 13.17 -5.23
N PRO A 170 -0.26 13.85 -4.42
CA PRO A 170 -1.63 13.42 -4.21
C PRO A 170 -2.48 13.66 -5.47
N TYR A 171 -3.53 12.87 -5.64
CA TYR A 171 -4.50 12.98 -6.72
C TYR A 171 -5.94 13.11 -6.17
N PRO A 172 -6.78 13.99 -6.72
CA PRO A 172 -6.43 15.02 -7.70
C PRO A 172 -5.41 16.00 -7.09
N PRO A 173 -4.56 16.65 -7.92
CA PRO A 173 -3.57 17.59 -7.42
C PRO A 173 -4.22 18.70 -6.56
N PRO A 174 -3.52 19.24 -5.55
CA PRO A 174 -4.06 20.30 -4.71
C PRO A 174 -4.45 21.53 -5.55
N GLN A 175 -5.65 22.05 -5.31
CA GLN A 175 -6.11 23.28 -5.97
C GLN A 175 -5.31 24.48 -5.44
N GLY A 176 -4.80 25.33 -6.33
CA GLY A 176 -4.27 26.65 -5.96
C GLY A 176 -2.74 26.80 -5.85
N ASN A 177 -1.95 25.74 -6.09
CA ASN A 177 -0.50 25.87 -6.24
C ASN A 177 -0.12 25.53 -7.69
N GLY A 178 0.03 26.58 -8.51
CA GLY A 178 0.31 26.47 -9.94
C GLY A 178 1.49 25.56 -10.27
N GLY A 179 1.23 24.57 -11.13
CA GLY A 179 2.23 24.06 -12.05
C GLY A 179 2.31 24.97 -13.29
N PRO A 180 3.36 24.84 -14.11
CA PRO A 180 4.03 25.93 -14.86
C PRO A 180 3.30 26.53 -16.07
N ASP A 181 1.98 26.37 -16.17
CA ASP A 181 1.15 27.01 -17.21
C ASP A 181 0.48 28.32 -16.71
N GLN A 182 1.16 29.01 -15.77
CA GLN A 182 1.03 30.45 -15.49
C GLN A 182 2.40 31.11 -15.58
#